data_AF-A0A450ZSK7-F1
#
_entry.id   AF-A0A450ZSK7-F1
#
_cell.length_a   1.000
_cell.length_b   1.000
_cell.length_c   1.000
_cell.angle_alpha   90.00
_cell.angle_beta   90.00
_cell.angle_gamma   90.00
#
_symmetry.space_group_name_H-M   'P 1'
#
loop_
_entity.id
_entity.type
_entity.pdbx_description
1 polymer ?
#
loop_
_entity_poly.entity_id
_entity_poly.type
_entity_poly.pdbx_seq_one_letter_code
_entity_poly.pdbx_strand_id
1 'polypeptide(L)' 'MTILRNIQHRIITRDYYLSSHAEEEMLDDDLERKDVENAILKGRMEKKMTHDSRGTP' A
#
# COMPACT_ATOMS: atom_id res chain seq x y z
N MET A 1 13.08 -7.89 20.19
CA MET A 1 12.72 -7.34 18.86
C MET A 1 11.22 -7.57 18.68
N THR A 2 10.41 -6.53 18.44
CA THR A 2 8.95 -6.67 18.36
C THR A 2 8.53 -7.14 16.96
N ILE A 3 7.48 -7.97 16.87
CA ILE A 3 7.00 -8.54 15.60
C ILE A 3 6.71 -7.44 14.57
N LEU A 4 6.06 -6.36 15.00
CA LEU A 4 5.77 -5.20 14.15
C LEU A 4 7.04 -4.60 13.52
N ARG A 5 8.11 -4.47 14.30
CA ARG A 5 9.37 -3.90 13.79
C ARG A 5 10.04 -4.81 12.75
N ASN A 6 9.89 -6.13 12.87
CA ASN A 6 10.35 -7.08 11.85
C ASN A 6 9.54 -6.94 10.55
N ILE A 7 8.22 -6.79 10.66
CA ILE A 7 7.34 -6.58 9.49
C ILE A 7 7.73 -5.28 8.76
N GLN A 8 7.85 -4.17 9.51
CA GLN A 8 8.27 -2.88 8.94
C GLN A 8 9.64 -2.97 8.28
N HIS A 9 10.60 -3.67 8.88
CA HIS A 9 11.92 -3.85 8.30
C HIS A 9 11.86 -4.63 6.97
N ARG A 10 11.10 -5.72 6.91
CA ARG A 10 10.94 -6.51 5.67
C ARG A 10 10.28 -5.71 4.54
N ILE A 11 9.36 -4.81 4.88
CA ILE A 11 8.77 -3.89 3.90
C ILE A 11 9.83 -2.91 3.36
N ILE A 12 10.63 -2.30 4.25
CA ILE A 12 11.71 -1.37 3.87
C ILE A 12 12.75 -2.05 2.97
N THR A 13 13.12 -3.29 3.29
CA THR A 13 14.11 -4.06 2.52
C THR A 13 13.50 -4.75 1.29
N ARG A 14 12.19 -4.62 1.06
CA ARG A 14 11.43 -5.37 0.05
C ARG A 14 11.67 -6.88 0.11
N ASP A 15 11.83 -7.40 1.33
CA ASP A 15 11.94 -8.84 1.62
C ASP A 15 10.54 -9.45 1.83
N TYR A 16 9.70 -9.35 0.82
CA TYR A 16 8.36 -9.92 0.81
C TYR A 16 7.89 -10.13 -0.63
N TYR A 17 6.84 -10.93 -0.79
CA TYR A 17 6.18 -11.15 -2.07
C TYR A 17 4.72 -10.73 -1.96
N LEU A 18 4.18 -10.20 -3.06
CA LEU A 18 2.78 -9.84 -3.19
C LEU A 18 2.11 -10.89 -4.06
N SER A 19 1.07 -11.55 -3.54
CA SER A 19 0.30 -12.52 -4.32
C SER A 19 -0.50 -11.84 -5.41
N SER A 20 -0.76 -12.54 -6.52
CA SER A 20 -1.61 -12.05 -7.62
C SER A 20 -2.99 -11.58 -7.13
N HIS A 21 -3.62 -12.32 -6.22
CA HIS A 21 -4.91 -11.91 -5.64
C HIS A 21 -4.83 -10.57 -4.90
N ALA A 22 -3.72 -10.31 -4.20
CA ALA A 22 -3.53 -9.02 -3.53
C ALA A 22 -3.26 -7.89 -4.54
N GLU A 23 -2.63 -8.19 -5.68
CA GLU A 23 -2.46 -7.21 -6.77
C GLU A 23 -3.80 -6.85 -7.41
N GLU A 24 -4.68 -7.83 -7.63
CA GLU A 24 -6.04 -7.62 -8.17
C GLU A 24 -6.89 -6.76 -7.22
N GLU A 25 -6.95 -7.12 -5.93
CA GLU A 25 -7.71 -6.35 -4.93
C GLU A 25 -7.18 -4.90 -4.79
N MET A 26 -5.85 -4.72 -4.84
CA MET A 26 -5.26 -3.38 -4.83
C MET A 26 -5.64 -2.56 -6.06
N LEU A 27 -5.74 -3.18 -7.23
CA LEU A 27 -6.18 -2.50 -8.45
C LEU A 27 -7.65 -2.11 -8.37
N ASP A 28 -8.51 -3.00 -7.86
CA ASP A 28 -9.94 -2.73 -7.66
C ASP A 28 -10.20 -1.59 -6.67
N ASP A 29 -9.36 -1.48 -5.64
CA ASP A 29 -9.39 -0.40 -4.65
C ASP A 29 -8.62 0.87 -5.09
N ASP A 30 -8.04 0.90 -6.30
CA ASP A 30 -7.21 2.01 -6.81
C ASP A 30 -6.09 2.38 -5.81
N LEU A 31 -5.38 1.36 -5.35
CA LEU A 31 -4.24 1.43 -4.43
C LEU A 31 -2.96 0.98 -5.13
N GLU A 32 -1.92 1.79 -4.99
CA GLU A 32 -0.58 1.37 -5.39
C GLU A 32 0.12 0.66 -4.21
N ARG A 33 1.14 -0.16 -4.52
CA ARG A 33 1.99 -0.82 -3.52
C ARG A 33 2.53 0.16 -2.48
N LYS A 34 2.93 1.36 -2.90
CA LYS A 34 3.45 2.40 -2.02
C LYS A 34 2.44 2.85 -0.97
N ASP A 35 1.14 2.82 -1.28
CA ASP A 35 0.08 3.29 -0.39
C ASP A 35 -0.12 2.26 0.74
N VAL A 36 -0.09 0.97 0.40
CA VAL A 36 -0.12 -0.15 1.34
C VAL A 36 1.16 -0.21 2.19
N GLU A 37 2.35 -0.06 1.58
CA GLU A 37 3.62 0.01 2.32
C GLU A 37 3.62 1.18 3.31
N ASN A 38 3.18 2.37 2.90
CA ASN A 38 3.07 3.54 3.76
C ASN A 38 2.09 3.32 4.92
N ALA A 39 0.96 2.66 4.65
CA ALA A 39 -0.01 2.32 5.68
C ALA A 39 0.60 1.45 6.78
N ILE A 40 1.38 0.44 6.42
CA ILE A 40 2.00 -0.47 7.38
C ILE A 40 3.15 0.21 8.14
N LEU A 41 3.90 1.10 7.47
CA LEU A 41 5.02 1.82 8.09
C LEU A 41 4.56 2.93 9.03
N LYS A 42 3.53 3.70 8.65
CA LYS A 42 3.06 4.89 9.38
C LYS A 42 1.81 4.63 10.23
N GLY A 43 1.15 3.49 10.04
CA GLY A 43 -0.14 3.17 10.68
C GLY A 43 -1.33 3.94 10.12
N ARG A 44 -1.20 4.55 8.92
CA ARG A 44 -2.24 5.37 8.27
C ARG A 44 -2.23 5.19 6.76
N MET A 45 -3.37 4.87 6.17
CA MET A 45 -3.54 4.82 4.72
C MET A 45 -3.72 6.23 4.17
N GLU A 46 -2.83 6.66 3.27
CA GLU A 46 -2.94 7.90 2.51
C GLU A 46 -3.17 7.52 1.04
N LYS A 47 -4.43 7.53 0.59
CA LYS A 47 -4.77 7.25 -0.81
C LYS A 47 -4.56 8.49 -1.65
N LYS A 48 -3.76 8.40 -2.71
CA LYS A 48 -3.61 9.49 -3.67
C LYS A 48 -4.81 9.48 -4.62
N MET A 49 -5.81 10.32 -4.35
CA MET A 49 -6.95 10.51 -5.25
C MET A 49 -6.48 11.22 -6.53
N THR A 50 -6.17 10.46 -7.58
CA THR A 50 -5.84 11.00 -8.92
C THR A 50 -7.07 11.10 -9.83
N HIS A 51 -8.22 10.57 -9.40
CA HIS A 51 -9.50 10.73 -10.08
C HIS A 51 -10.33 11.84 -9.41
N ASP A 52 -10.40 13.03 -10.03
CA ASP A 52 -11.39 14.05 -9.65
C ASP A 52 -12.76 13.59 -10.16
N SER A 53 -13.66 13.24 -9.23
CA SER A 53 -15.05 12.87 -9.53
C SER A 53 -15.88 14.00 -10.12
N ARG A 54 -15.36 15.24 -10.17
CA ARG A 54 -16.04 16.41 -10.74
C ARG A 54 -15.73 16.66 -12.21
N GLY A 55 -14.93 15.81 -12.85
CA GLY A 55 -14.69 15.81 -14.30
C GLY A 55 -14.61 17.20 -14.93
N THR A 56 -13.42 17.81 -14.98
CA THR A 56 -13.25 18.99 -15.85
C THR A 56 -11.78 19.16 -16.25
N PRO A 57 -11.53 19.54 -17.51
CA PRO A 57 -11.38 18.71 -18.70
C PRO A 57 -10.00 18.03 -18.84
#